data_AF-A0A671TJY2-F1
#
_entry.id   AF-A0A671TJY2-F1
#
_cell.length_a   1.000
_cell.length_b   1.000
_cell.length_c   1.000
_cell.angle_alpha   90.00
_cell.angle_beta   90.00
_cell.angle_gamma   90.00
#
_symmetry.space_group_name_H-M   'P 1'
#
loop_
_entity.id
_entity.type
_entity.pdbx_description
1 polymer ?
#
loop_
_entity_poly.entity_id
_entity_poly.type
_entity_poly.pdbx_seq_one_letter_code
_entity_poly.pdbx_strand_id
1 'polypeptide(L)'
;MSNKKQIVNNNRSVSIIQRWLLRNRCHRGQSYVWSNIKLLFVSPAPPEVYVFARDTNIESNIRLTCLATGFYPQDIIMWIKRDGRKLYREDGLESSGVRPNEDDTFQRRDSVEILRKDKSRYTCEVIHEASSVYVMKEWGKNLFLVFTCFSFFFLVFTTHSLHYIYTALSKDLGLPGIHKFTAIGMLDSRMIDYFDSKTKEKVPKQTWMRERLDPDFWVKGTQSRLKKQQWFEVNINILKDRMRQNDTDLHVLQWMVGCEGEMQEDGTMKFHRGMDRYNYDGSDFLSFNNFRSVWVAPVTAAEETKRKWDNDTDLNNKIKGYLENECMQWLNKFWSYGMNQLNTASPPEVYVLTRDTNIESNIRLTCLATGFYPQDIIMWIKRDGRKLYREDGLESSGVRPNEDDTFQRRDSVEILRKDKSRYTCEVIHEASSVYYSITTPVL
;
A
#
# COMPACT_ATOMS: atom_id res chain seq x y z
N MET A 1 -36.45 -12.58 23.85
CA MET A 1 -36.77 -11.80 22.63
C MET A 1 -35.72 -10.71 22.51
N SER A 2 -34.66 -10.94 21.71
CA SER A 2 -34.52 -10.50 20.30
C SER A 2 -34.34 -8.96 20.24
N ASN A 3 -33.27 -8.34 19.73
CA ASN A 3 -32.35 -8.77 18.67
C ASN A 3 -31.02 -7.97 18.71
N LYS A 4 -29.91 -8.66 18.43
CA LYS A 4 -28.60 -8.13 18.04
C LYS A 4 -28.58 -7.75 16.56
N LYS A 5 -27.76 -6.77 16.15
CA LYS A 5 -26.84 -6.83 14.99
C LYS A 5 -25.98 -5.55 14.95
N GLN A 6 -24.71 -5.57 15.37
CA GLN A 6 -23.51 -6.08 14.69
C GLN A 6 -22.77 -4.93 13.95
N ILE A 7 -21.94 -4.23 14.72
CA ILE A 7 -20.88 -3.33 14.24
C ILE A 7 -19.70 -4.21 13.81
N VAL A 8 -19.35 -4.18 12.52
CA VAL A 8 -18.14 -4.84 12.00
C VAL A 8 -17.13 -3.75 11.66
N ASN A 9 -16.10 -3.65 12.50
CA ASN A 9 -14.86 -2.91 12.25
C ASN A 9 -14.01 -3.64 11.18
N ASN A 10 -13.36 -2.89 10.28
CA ASN A 10 -12.46 -3.45 9.29
C ASN A 10 -11.23 -2.55 9.07
N ASN A 11 -10.13 -2.80 9.81
CA ASN A 11 -8.81 -2.19 9.60
C ASN A 11 -7.99 -2.99 8.56
N ARG A 12 -7.33 -2.27 7.64
CA ARG A 12 -6.25 -2.64 6.69
C ARG A 12 -6.04 -1.44 5.76
N SER A 13 -4.83 -0.92 5.70
CA SER A 13 -4.50 0.28 4.94
C SER A 13 -4.47 -0.02 3.44
N VAL A 14 -5.65 0.07 2.86
CA VAL A 14 -5.95 0.37 1.46
C VAL A 14 -7.20 1.25 1.57
N SER A 15 -7.31 2.33 0.79
CA SER A 15 -8.43 3.27 0.92
C SER A 15 -9.75 2.49 1.08
N ILE A 16 -10.59 2.89 2.05
CA ILE A 16 -11.88 2.24 2.31
C ILE A 16 -12.72 2.14 1.00
N ILE A 17 -12.46 3.06 0.08
CA ILE A 17 -12.93 3.12 -1.31
C ILE A 17 -12.52 1.85 -2.10
N GLN A 18 -11.24 1.45 -2.11
CA GLN A 18 -10.73 0.26 -2.80
C GLN A 18 -11.35 -1.05 -2.28
N ARG A 19 -11.47 -1.19 -0.95
CA ARG A 19 -12.00 -2.42 -0.33
C ARG A 19 -13.52 -2.61 -0.56
N TRP A 20 -14.21 -1.54 -0.92
CA TRP A 20 -15.63 -1.56 -1.27
C TRP A 20 -15.84 -1.70 -2.79
N LEU A 21 -14.98 -1.09 -3.63
CA LEU A 21 -15.01 -1.21 -5.10
C LEU A 21 -14.90 -2.65 -5.64
N LEU A 22 -14.29 -3.56 -4.87
CA LEU A 22 -14.02 -4.93 -5.33
C LEU A 22 -14.97 -6.00 -4.75
N ARG A 23 -15.71 -5.70 -3.67
CA ARG A 23 -16.66 -6.65 -3.06
C ARG A 23 -17.94 -6.90 -3.88
N ASN A 24 -18.25 -6.06 -4.88
CA ASN A 24 -19.53 -6.09 -5.62
C ASN A 24 -19.42 -6.50 -7.10
N ARG A 25 -18.33 -7.14 -7.55
CA ARG A 25 -18.22 -7.69 -8.93
C ARG A 25 -19.16 -8.88 -9.24
N CYS A 26 -19.90 -9.41 -8.27
CA CYS A 26 -20.69 -10.64 -8.43
C CYS A 26 -22.22 -10.45 -8.59
N HIS A 27 -22.72 -9.24 -8.87
CA HIS A 27 -24.12 -9.07 -9.31
C HIS A 27 -24.20 -8.56 -10.75
N ARG A 28 -24.63 -9.46 -11.66
CA ARG A 28 -24.94 -9.18 -13.06
C ARG A 28 -25.89 -7.98 -13.13
N GLY A 29 -25.37 -6.82 -13.52
CA GLY A 29 -26.16 -5.59 -13.73
C GLY A 29 -25.43 -4.27 -13.48
N GLN A 30 -24.28 -4.25 -12.76
CA GLN A 30 -23.57 -3.00 -12.41
C GLN A 30 -22.18 -2.84 -13.05
N SER A 31 -21.82 -3.63 -14.07
CA SER A 31 -20.45 -3.65 -14.63
C SER A 31 -20.00 -2.36 -15.33
N TYR A 32 -20.90 -1.43 -15.65
CA TYR A 32 -20.58 -0.23 -16.43
C TYR A 32 -20.15 1.01 -15.61
N VAL A 33 -20.43 1.05 -14.30
CA VAL A 33 -20.15 2.25 -13.48
C VAL A 33 -18.74 2.20 -12.85
N TRP A 34 -18.17 1.00 -12.67
CA TRP A 34 -16.96 0.79 -11.87
C TRP A 34 -15.64 0.87 -12.65
N SER A 35 -15.66 0.74 -13.97
CA SER A 35 -14.46 0.84 -14.82
C SER A 35 -13.88 2.25 -14.92
N ASN A 36 -14.60 3.27 -14.43
CA ASN A 36 -14.33 4.68 -14.76
C ASN A 36 -13.77 5.52 -13.59
N ILE A 37 -13.63 4.97 -12.37
CA ILE A 37 -12.97 5.68 -11.26
C ILE A 37 -11.46 5.41 -11.34
N LYS A 38 -10.72 6.28 -12.02
CA LYS A 38 -9.26 6.24 -12.02
C LYS A 38 -8.73 7.16 -10.91
N LEU A 39 -8.06 6.59 -9.91
CA LEU A 39 -7.37 7.33 -8.85
C LEU A 39 -5.86 7.15 -9.07
N LEU A 40 -5.14 8.24 -9.33
CA LEU A 40 -3.70 8.19 -9.64
C LEU A 40 -2.80 8.16 -8.39
N PHE A 41 -3.32 8.56 -7.23
CA PHE A 41 -2.56 8.65 -5.98
C PHE A 41 -2.67 7.41 -5.08
N VAL A 42 -2.78 6.23 -5.68
CA VAL A 42 -2.59 4.96 -4.96
C VAL A 42 -1.08 4.69 -4.93
N SER A 43 -0.48 4.54 -3.74
CA SER A 43 0.96 4.29 -3.61
C SER A 43 1.37 3.05 -4.42
N PRO A 44 2.41 3.14 -5.27
CA PRO A 44 2.94 1.99 -6.00
C PRO A 44 3.40 0.90 -5.05
N ALA A 45 2.98 -0.34 -5.29
CA ALA A 45 3.46 -1.51 -4.56
C ALA A 45 4.60 -2.16 -5.36
N PRO A 46 5.78 -2.43 -4.76
CA PRO A 46 6.89 -3.05 -5.45
C PRO A 46 6.68 -4.56 -5.67
N PRO A 47 7.21 -5.15 -6.76
CA PRO A 47 7.09 -6.59 -7.02
C PRO A 47 7.98 -7.42 -6.10
N GLU A 48 7.41 -8.47 -5.51
CA GLU A 48 8.16 -9.62 -4.99
C GLU A 48 8.47 -10.59 -6.14
N VAL A 49 9.75 -10.90 -6.34
CA VAL A 49 10.21 -11.72 -7.46
C VAL A 49 10.72 -13.08 -6.98
N TYR A 50 10.19 -14.15 -7.57
CA TYR A 50 10.57 -15.53 -7.28
C TYR A 50 11.02 -16.25 -8.54
N VAL A 51 12.09 -17.04 -8.40
CA VAL A 51 12.56 -17.96 -9.43
C VAL A 51 12.52 -19.38 -8.86
N PHE A 52 11.91 -20.31 -9.58
CA PHE A 52 11.88 -21.71 -9.19
C PHE A 52 11.91 -22.63 -10.42
N ALA A 53 12.31 -23.87 -10.20
CA ALA A 53 12.35 -24.91 -11.21
C ALA A 53 11.47 -26.09 -10.77
N ARG A 54 10.71 -26.67 -11.70
CA ARG A 54 9.86 -27.83 -11.45
C ARG A 54 10.07 -28.89 -12.50
N ASP A 55 9.98 -30.16 -12.10
CA ASP A 55 10.02 -31.28 -13.02
C ASP A 55 8.83 -31.22 -14.00
N THR A 56 9.06 -31.67 -15.22
CA THR A 56 8.02 -31.79 -16.24
C THR A 56 7.59 -33.24 -16.40
N ASN A 57 6.57 -33.49 -17.22
CA ASN A 57 6.15 -34.84 -17.57
C ASN A 57 7.21 -35.60 -18.39
N ILE A 58 8.24 -34.92 -18.88
CA ILE A 58 9.38 -35.49 -19.58
C ILE A 58 10.57 -35.50 -18.62
N GLU A 59 11.08 -36.68 -18.26
CA GLU A 59 12.14 -36.83 -17.25
C GLU A 59 13.42 -36.06 -17.57
N SER A 60 13.74 -35.89 -18.86
CA SER A 60 14.92 -35.14 -19.32
C SER A 60 14.77 -33.61 -19.20
N ASN A 61 13.57 -33.11 -18.91
CA ASN A 61 13.24 -31.69 -19.00
C ASN A 61 12.84 -31.12 -17.63
N ILE A 62 13.14 -29.84 -17.44
CA ILE A 62 12.78 -29.07 -16.26
C ILE A 62 12.18 -27.73 -16.71
N ARG A 63 11.15 -27.26 -16.00
CA ARG A 63 10.50 -26.00 -16.28
C ARG A 63 10.98 -24.93 -15.32
N LEU A 64 11.64 -23.90 -15.86
CA LEU A 64 12.01 -22.70 -15.12
C LEU A 64 10.84 -21.73 -15.10
N THR A 65 10.54 -21.15 -13.95
CA THR A 65 9.43 -20.20 -13.78
C THR A 65 9.89 -18.97 -13.01
N CYS A 66 9.65 -17.79 -13.57
CA CYS A 66 9.78 -16.51 -12.88
C CYS A 66 8.40 -15.95 -12.57
N LEU A 67 8.20 -15.58 -11.32
CA LEU A 67 6.97 -15.00 -10.80
C LEU A 67 7.27 -13.64 -10.19
N ALA A 68 6.70 -12.58 -10.73
CA ALA A 68 6.55 -11.30 -10.05
C ALA A 68 5.12 -11.23 -9.47
N THR A 69 4.96 -10.85 -8.21
CA THR A 69 3.64 -10.69 -7.56
C THR A 69 3.67 -9.53 -6.56
N GLY A 70 2.50 -9.03 -6.16
CA GLY A 70 2.42 -7.97 -5.15
C GLY A 70 2.65 -6.57 -5.69
N PHE A 71 2.76 -6.40 -7.02
CA PHE A 71 3.07 -5.10 -7.61
C PHE A 71 1.83 -4.32 -8.03
N TYR A 72 1.91 -3.00 -7.95
CA TYR A 72 0.90 -2.06 -8.42
C TYR A 72 1.61 -0.76 -8.83
N PRO A 73 1.25 -0.09 -9.94
CA PRO A 73 0.26 -0.44 -10.96
C PRO A 73 0.63 -1.68 -11.79
N GLN A 74 -0.21 -2.08 -12.77
CA GLN A 74 -0.03 -3.32 -13.53
C GLN A 74 1.16 -3.32 -14.51
N ASP A 75 1.73 -2.14 -14.80
CA ASP A 75 2.78 -1.97 -15.80
C ASP A 75 4.12 -2.51 -15.27
N ILE A 76 4.53 -3.66 -15.80
CA ILE A 76 5.75 -4.36 -15.40
C ILE A 76 6.48 -4.93 -16.61
N ILE A 77 7.81 -4.80 -16.61
CA ILE A 77 8.69 -5.40 -17.62
C ILE A 77 9.34 -6.63 -16.99
N MET A 78 9.23 -7.78 -17.65
CA MET A 78 9.81 -9.03 -17.18
C MET A 78 10.45 -9.81 -18.32
N TRP A 79 11.67 -10.30 -18.11
CA TRP A 79 12.44 -11.08 -19.08
C TRP A 79 13.06 -12.32 -18.44
N ILE A 80 12.96 -13.46 -19.12
CA ILE A 80 13.86 -14.59 -18.89
C ILE A 80 14.98 -14.50 -19.91
N LYS A 81 16.23 -14.56 -19.45
CA LYS A 81 17.43 -14.55 -20.30
C LYS A 81 18.20 -15.85 -20.18
N ARG A 82 18.75 -16.33 -21.29
CA ARG A 82 19.72 -17.43 -21.38
C ARG A 82 21.05 -16.86 -21.82
N ASP A 83 22.08 -16.96 -20.98
CA ASP A 83 23.42 -16.40 -21.21
C ASP A 83 23.40 -14.91 -21.60
N GLY A 84 22.43 -14.16 -21.05
CA GLY A 84 22.22 -12.73 -21.33
C GLY A 84 21.30 -12.43 -22.51
N ARG A 85 20.97 -13.40 -23.37
CA ARG A 85 20.00 -13.24 -24.47
C ARG A 85 18.57 -13.35 -23.95
N LYS A 86 17.71 -12.39 -24.29
CA LYS A 86 16.27 -12.44 -23.99
C LYS A 86 15.61 -13.61 -24.74
N LEU A 87 14.79 -14.36 -24.04
CA LEU A 87 13.97 -15.43 -24.60
C LEU A 87 12.60 -14.88 -25.04
N TYR A 88 12.09 -15.42 -26.14
CA TYR A 88 10.79 -15.07 -26.70
C TYR A 88 9.92 -16.32 -26.89
N ARG A 89 8.71 -16.14 -27.43
CA ARG A 89 7.75 -17.25 -27.64
C ARG A 89 8.32 -18.36 -28.53
N GLU A 90 9.16 -17.99 -29.49
CA GLU A 90 9.90 -18.92 -30.37
C GLU A 90 10.94 -19.77 -29.62
N ASP A 91 11.43 -19.30 -28.48
CA ASP A 91 12.32 -20.04 -27.58
C ASP A 91 11.54 -20.94 -26.59
N GLY A 92 10.22 -21.06 -26.74
CA GLY A 92 9.36 -21.79 -25.81
C GLY A 92 8.96 -21.02 -24.55
N LEU A 93 9.09 -19.69 -24.55
CA LEU A 93 8.65 -18.86 -23.44
C LEU A 93 7.11 -18.79 -23.39
N GLU A 94 6.54 -19.21 -22.26
CA GLU A 94 5.13 -19.09 -21.93
C GLU A 94 4.91 -18.03 -20.86
N SER A 95 4.12 -16.99 -21.18
CA SER A 95 3.71 -15.95 -20.23
C SER A 95 2.25 -16.08 -19.84
N SER A 96 1.94 -15.87 -18.56
CA SER A 96 0.58 -15.80 -18.06
C SER A 96 -0.15 -14.50 -18.42
N GLY A 97 0.59 -13.50 -18.92
CA GLY A 97 0.17 -12.10 -18.88
C GLY A 97 0.14 -11.56 -17.45
N VAL A 98 -0.12 -10.26 -17.31
CA VAL A 98 -0.38 -9.65 -16.00
C VAL A 98 -1.80 -10.02 -15.56
N ARG A 99 -1.94 -10.56 -14.35
CA ARG A 99 -3.19 -11.01 -13.75
C ARG A 99 -3.39 -10.32 -12.41
N PRO A 100 -4.62 -9.92 -12.05
CA PRO A 100 -4.89 -9.36 -10.74
C PRO A 100 -4.79 -10.43 -9.65
N ASN A 101 -4.32 -10.02 -8.48
CA ASN A 101 -4.44 -10.74 -7.21
C ASN A 101 -5.74 -10.35 -6.50
N GLU A 102 -6.05 -11.04 -5.40
CA GLU A 102 -7.21 -10.75 -4.54
C GLU A 102 -6.94 -9.64 -3.51
N ASP A 103 -5.75 -9.05 -3.54
CA ASP A 103 -5.26 -8.01 -2.62
C ASP A 103 -4.94 -6.68 -3.33
N ASP A 104 -5.55 -6.44 -4.48
CA ASP A 104 -5.46 -5.20 -5.27
C ASP A 104 -4.09 -4.97 -5.93
N THR A 105 -3.22 -5.97 -5.89
CA THR A 105 -1.95 -6.01 -6.61
C THR A 105 -2.04 -6.92 -7.84
N PHE A 106 -0.97 -6.98 -8.62
CA PHE A 106 -0.86 -7.80 -9.81
C PHE A 106 0.22 -8.87 -9.64
N GLN A 107 0.08 -9.91 -10.45
CA GLN A 107 1.09 -10.94 -10.63
C GLN A 107 1.30 -11.23 -12.11
N ARG A 108 2.51 -11.64 -12.46
CA ARG A 108 2.86 -12.14 -13.78
C ARG A 108 3.82 -13.31 -13.62
N ARG A 109 3.57 -14.38 -14.39
CA ARG A 109 4.40 -15.57 -14.44
C ARG A 109 4.87 -15.82 -15.86
N ASP A 110 6.18 -15.88 -16.04
CA ASP A 110 6.78 -16.34 -17.30
C ASP A 110 7.56 -17.61 -17.02
N SER A 111 7.55 -18.55 -17.96
CA SER A 111 8.19 -19.86 -17.81
C SER A 111 8.73 -20.38 -19.12
N VAL A 112 9.78 -21.20 -19.04
CA VAL A 112 10.40 -21.87 -20.18
C VAL A 112 10.79 -23.30 -19.79
N GLU A 113 10.58 -24.24 -20.70
CA GLU A 113 11.01 -25.63 -20.52
C GLU A 113 12.39 -25.83 -21.14
N ILE A 114 13.31 -26.42 -20.38
CA ILE A 114 14.70 -26.63 -20.79
C ILE A 114 15.13 -28.07 -20.52
N LEU A 115 16.19 -28.52 -21.19
CA LEU A 115 16.81 -29.82 -20.90
C LEU A 115 17.55 -29.74 -19.56
N ARG A 116 17.42 -30.76 -18.70
CA ARG A 116 18.20 -30.85 -17.45
C ARG A 116 19.71 -30.84 -17.66
N LYS A 117 20.18 -31.26 -18.83
CA LYS A 117 21.60 -31.27 -19.21
C LYS A 117 22.09 -29.89 -19.67
N ASP A 118 21.20 -28.92 -19.84
CA ASP A 118 21.56 -27.56 -20.23
C ASP A 118 22.36 -26.88 -19.12
N LYS A 119 23.54 -26.38 -19.48
CA LYS A 119 24.48 -25.69 -18.57
C LYS A 119 24.47 -24.17 -18.74
N SER A 120 23.59 -23.64 -19.60
CA SER A 120 23.44 -22.20 -19.78
C SER A 120 23.01 -21.50 -18.49
N ARG A 121 23.41 -20.24 -18.34
CA ARG A 121 23.01 -19.38 -17.23
C ARG A 121 21.65 -18.76 -17.51
N TYR A 122 20.66 -19.06 -16.67
CA TYR A 122 19.32 -18.49 -16.78
C TYR A 122 19.10 -17.41 -15.72
N THR A 123 18.58 -16.24 -16.12
CA THR A 123 18.27 -15.12 -15.22
C THR A 123 16.89 -14.54 -15.48
N CYS A 124 16.14 -14.22 -14.43
CA CYS A 124 14.91 -13.43 -14.51
C CYS A 124 15.21 -11.98 -14.16
N GLU A 125 14.85 -11.07 -15.05
CA GLU A 125 14.98 -9.63 -14.87
C GLU A 125 13.58 -9.01 -14.81
N VAL A 126 13.32 -8.24 -13.75
CA VAL A 126 12.05 -7.58 -13.49
C VAL A 126 12.30 -6.10 -13.26
N ILE A 127 11.57 -5.26 -14.00
CA ILE A 127 11.60 -3.81 -13.88
C ILE A 127 10.17 -3.33 -13.65
N HIS A 128 9.95 -2.62 -12.55
CA HIS A 128 8.68 -1.99 -12.22
C HIS A 128 8.93 -0.51 -11.95
N GLU A 129 8.77 0.30 -13.01
CA GLU A 129 9.14 1.71 -13.05
C GLU A 129 8.38 2.54 -12.01
N ALA A 130 7.10 2.23 -11.82
CA ALA A 130 6.23 2.96 -10.90
C ALA A 130 6.66 2.85 -9.44
N SER A 131 7.27 1.73 -9.02
CA SER A 131 7.87 1.59 -7.68
C SER A 131 9.40 1.79 -7.69
N SER A 132 9.99 2.19 -8.83
CA SER A 132 11.45 2.31 -9.00
C SER A 132 12.25 1.04 -8.62
N VAL A 133 11.68 -0.15 -8.88
CA VAL A 133 12.33 -1.43 -8.53
C VAL A 133 12.91 -2.11 -9.76
N TYR A 134 14.16 -2.56 -9.63
CA TYR A 134 14.87 -3.41 -10.58
C TYR A 134 15.40 -4.64 -9.84
N VAL A 135 15.02 -5.85 -10.28
CA VAL A 135 15.45 -7.11 -9.66
C VAL A 135 15.97 -8.08 -10.72
N MET A 136 17.12 -8.69 -10.45
CA MET A 136 17.67 -9.80 -11.24
C MET A 136 17.87 -11.02 -10.35
N LYS A 137 17.33 -12.19 -10.73
CA LYS A 137 17.56 -13.47 -10.05
C LYS A 137 18.07 -14.54 -11.00
N GLU A 138 19.06 -15.34 -10.56
CA GLU A 138 19.65 -16.44 -11.32
C GLU A 138 19.14 -17.79 -10.78
N TRP A 139 18.77 -18.74 -11.65
CA TRP A 139 18.38 -20.08 -11.23
C TRP A 139 19.63 -20.90 -10.85
N GLY A 140 19.56 -21.66 -9.74
CA GLY A 140 20.61 -22.61 -9.35
C GLY A 140 21.68 -22.06 -8.39
N LYS A 141 21.67 -20.77 -8.06
CA LYS A 141 22.47 -20.22 -6.95
C LYS A 141 21.56 -20.00 -5.74
N ASN A 142 21.73 -20.80 -4.69
CA ASN A 142 21.35 -20.36 -3.35
C ASN A 142 22.20 -19.12 -3.06
N LEU A 143 21.54 -17.99 -2.81
CA LEU A 143 22.19 -16.73 -2.46
C LEU A 143 22.80 -16.87 -1.04
N PHE A 144 23.94 -17.56 -0.92
CA PHE A 144 24.86 -17.29 0.18
C PHE A 144 25.50 -15.95 -0.15
N LEU A 145 24.96 -14.88 0.44
CA LEU A 145 25.64 -13.61 0.55
C LEU A 145 26.87 -13.83 1.44
N VAL A 146 27.99 -14.23 0.82
CA VAL A 146 29.30 -13.98 1.40
C VAL A 146 29.51 -12.49 1.24
N PHE A 147 29.18 -11.73 2.31
CA PHE A 147 29.64 -10.35 2.45
C PHE A 147 31.17 -10.40 2.54
N THR A 148 31.83 -10.35 1.38
CA THR A 148 33.20 -9.85 1.33
C THR A 148 33.08 -8.36 1.67
N CYS A 149 33.62 -8.02 2.84
CA CYS A 149 33.61 -6.69 3.41
C CYS A 149 34.49 -5.77 2.53
N PHE A 150 33.96 -5.33 1.40
CA PHE A 150 34.38 -4.09 0.79
C PHE A 150 33.48 -3.02 1.37
N SER A 151 34.03 -2.24 2.30
CA SER A 151 33.43 -1.06 2.90
C SER A 151 33.23 0.03 1.84
N PHE A 152 32.34 -0.19 0.87
CA PHE A 152 31.69 0.89 0.17
C PHE A 152 30.59 1.39 1.11
N PHE A 153 30.89 2.44 1.86
CA PHE A 153 29.88 3.28 2.51
C PHE A 153 28.99 3.86 1.41
N PHE A 154 27.97 3.12 0.98
CA PHE A 154 26.80 3.74 0.40
C PHE A 154 26.13 4.49 1.53
N LEU A 155 26.22 5.82 1.50
CA LEU A 155 25.33 6.70 2.24
C LEU A 155 23.89 6.34 1.85
N VAL A 156 23.23 5.50 2.64
CA VAL A 156 21.81 5.25 2.52
C VAL A 156 21.13 6.46 3.17
N PHE A 157 20.83 7.49 2.38
CA PHE A 157 20.00 8.59 2.84
C PHE A 157 18.57 8.09 2.96
N THR A 158 18.08 7.95 4.20
CA THR A 158 16.68 7.63 4.45
C THR A 158 15.84 8.86 4.10
N THR A 159 14.98 8.74 3.09
CA THR A 159 14.04 9.80 2.70
C THR A 159 12.71 9.60 3.42
N HIS A 160 12.19 10.68 3.97
CA HIS A 160 10.90 10.75 4.63
C HIS A 160 9.97 11.70 3.89
N SER A 161 8.66 11.48 3.97
CA SER A 161 7.69 12.25 3.22
C SER A 161 6.42 12.57 4.01
N LEU A 162 5.91 13.77 3.81
CA LEU A 162 4.62 14.23 4.33
C LEU A 162 3.76 14.69 3.16
N HIS A 163 2.69 13.95 2.89
CA HIS A 163 1.77 14.23 1.78
C HIS A 163 0.34 14.38 2.27
N TYR A 164 -0.37 15.35 1.72
CA TYR A 164 -1.80 15.52 1.87
C TYR A 164 -2.49 15.25 0.55
N ILE A 165 -3.40 14.28 0.55
CA ILE A 165 -4.16 13.87 -0.62
C ILE A 165 -5.61 14.28 -0.41
N TYR A 166 -6.14 15.05 -1.35
CA TYR A 166 -7.53 15.45 -1.41
C TYR A 166 -8.17 14.78 -2.62
N THR A 167 -9.40 14.30 -2.46
CA THR A 167 -10.14 13.68 -3.57
C THR A 167 -11.60 14.13 -3.49
N ALA A 168 -12.11 14.63 -4.60
CA ALA A 168 -13.50 15.04 -4.74
C ALA A 168 -14.17 14.34 -5.92
N LEU A 169 -15.42 13.98 -5.72
CA LEU A 169 -16.31 13.37 -6.71
C LEU A 169 -17.35 14.39 -7.17
N SER A 170 -17.67 14.40 -8.46
CA SER A 170 -18.68 15.32 -9.02
C SER A 170 -20.06 15.09 -8.41
N LYS A 171 -20.37 13.85 -8.02
CA LYS A 171 -21.63 13.45 -7.40
C LYS A 171 -21.38 12.49 -6.24
N ASP A 172 -22.28 12.52 -5.26
CA ASP A 172 -22.31 11.50 -4.22
C ASP A 172 -22.88 10.21 -4.82
N LEU A 173 -22.20 9.10 -4.56
CA LEU A 173 -22.62 7.79 -5.05
C LEU A 173 -23.52 7.06 -4.03
N GLY A 174 -23.60 7.54 -2.78
CA GLY A 174 -24.38 6.90 -1.72
C GLY A 174 -23.80 5.56 -1.25
N LEU A 175 -22.50 5.33 -1.48
CA LEU A 175 -21.86 4.04 -1.27
C LEU A 175 -21.10 4.01 0.07
N PRO A 176 -21.21 2.93 0.86
CA PRO A 176 -20.49 2.82 2.12
C PRO A 176 -18.98 3.02 1.94
N GLY A 177 -18.43 4.02 2.63
CA GLY A 177 -16.99 4.28 2.64
C GLY A 177 -16.44 5.03 1.43
N ILE A 178 -17.31 5.41 0.48
CA ILE A 178 -16.98 6.36 -0.58
C ILE A 178 -17.70 7.66 -0.27
N HIS A 179 -16.92 8.71 -0.05
CA HIS A 179 -17.44 10.02 0.28
C HIS A 179 -17.21 10.98 -0.88
N LYS A 180 -18.15 11.90 -1.08
CA LYS A 180 -18.06 12.92 -2.14
C LYS A 180 -16.78 13.74 -2.03
N PHE A 181 -16.27 13.97 -0.82
CA PHE A 181 -14.96 14.56 -0.61
C PHE A 181 -14.22 13.84 0.52
N THR A 182 -12.93 13.61 0.33
CA THR A 182 -12.03 13.05 1.34
C THR A 182 -10.73 13.83 1.36
N ALA A 183 -10.10 13.86 2.53
CA ALA A 183 -8.80 14.46 2.71
C ALA A 183 -7.96 13.61 3.67
N ILE A 184 -6.75 13.24 3.25
CA ILE A 184 -5.91 12.26 3.92
C ILE A 184 -4.54 12.87 4.15
N GLY A 185 -3.98 12.73 5.35
CA GLY A 185 -2.57 13.00 5.64
C GLY A 185 -1.77 11.70 5.66
N MET A 186 -0.60 11.69 5.03
CA MET A 186 0.29 10.55 4.89
C MET A 186 1.70 10.92 5.35
N LEU A 187 2.27 10.14 6.27
CA LEU A 187 3.67 10.20 6.69
C LEU A 187 4.34 8.88 6.29
N ASP A 188 5.32 8.91 5.39
CA ASP A 188 6.01 7.71 4.88
C ASP A 188 5.04 6.61 4.42
N SER A 189 4.02 6.99 3.67
CA SER A 189 2.92 6.12 3.22
C SER A 189 2.01 5.57 4.33
N ARG A 190 2.12 6.04 5.57
CA ARG A 190 1.21 5.72 6.67
C ARG A 190 0.18 6.83 6.85
N MET A 191 -1.10 6.48 6.92
CA MET A 191 -2.16 7.46 7.16
C MET A 191 -2.07 8.02 8.57
N ILE A 192 -1.95 9.35 8.69
CA ILE A 192 -1.84 10.05 9.97
C ILE A 192 -3.12 10.78 10.36
N ASP A 193 -3.85 11.32 9.39
CA ASP A 193 -5.15 11.93 9.61
C ASP A 193 -6.13 11.69 8.46
N TYR A 194 -7.41 11.86 8.74
CA TYR A 194 -8.50 11.63 7.80
C TYR A 194 -9.63 12.64 7.99
N PHE A 195 -10.27 13.01 6.90
CA PHE A 195 -11.49 13.82 6.85
C PHE A 195 -12.39 13.29 5.72
N ASP A 196 -13.71 13.31 5.93
CA ASP A 196 -14.68 13.03 4.88
C ASP A 196 -15.89 13.96 4.91
N SER A 197 -16.59 14.06 3.78
CA SER A 197 -17.73 14.97 3.61
C SER A 197 -18.98 14.61 4.41
N LYS A 198 -19.04 13.42 5.02
CA LYS A 198 -20.17 12.96 5.86
C LYS A 198 -19.94 13.32 7.32
N THR A 199 -18.79 12.97 7.88
CA THR A 199 -18.43 13.27 9.28
C THR A 199 -18.00 14.72 9.46
N LYS A 200 -17.36 15.29 8.43
CA LYS A 200 -16.90 16.69 8.38
C LYS A 200 -15.97 17.07 9.52
N GLU A 201 -15.16 16.11 9.98
CA GLU A 201 -14.21 16.30 11.06
C GLU A 201 -12.84 15.73 10.67
N LYS A 202 -11.77 16.48 10.96
CA LYS A 202 -10.39 15.99 10.79
C LYS A 202 -10.04 15.16 12.02
N VAL A 203 -9.86 13.86 11.85
CA VAL A 203 -9.60 12.93 12.96
C VAL A 203 -8.20 12.32 12.90
N PRO A 204 -7.54 12.10 14.05
CA PRO A 204 -6.27 11.36 14.12
C PRO A 204 -6.44 9.91 13.70
N LYS A 205 -5.43 9.38 13.01
CA LYS A 205 -5.29 7.94 12.70
C LYS A 205 -4.11 7.29 13.40
N GLN A 206 -3.23 8.09 14.00
CA GLN A 206 -2.15 7.62 14.87
C GLN A 206 -2.39 8.09 16.30
N THR A 207 -2.05 7.27 17.29
CA THR A 207 -2.23 7.59 18.72
C THR A 207 -1.39 8.80 19.14
N TRP A 208 -0.12 8.86 18.72
CA TRP A 208 0.76 9.99 19.02
C TRP A 208 0.23 11.34 18.53
N MET A 209 -0.56 11.37 17.45
CA MET A 209 -1.19 12.61 16.99
C MET A 209 -2.24 13.09 17.98
N ARG A 210 -3.03 12.18 18.54
CA ARG A 210 -4.05 12.51 19.54
C ARG A 210 -3.41 13.02 20.84
N GLU A 211 -2.30 12.41 21.23
CA GLU A 211 -1.64 12.68 22.52
C GLU A 211 -0.74 13.92 22.50
N ARG A 212 -0.09 14.22 21.37
CA ARG A 212 0.97 15.24 21.29
C ARG A 212 0.60 16.51 20.54
N LEU A 213 -0.57 16.58 19.92
CA LEU A 213 -1.02 17.78 19.20
C LEU A 213 -2.13 18.48 19.96
N ASP A 214 -1.98 19.80 20.09
CA ASP A 214 -2.94 20.64 20.77
C ASP A 214 -4.34 20.53 20.14
N PRO A 215 -5.43 20.63 20.94
CA PRO A 215 -6.80 20.62 20.43
C PRO A 215 -7.05 21.61 19.27
N ASP A 216 -6.40 22.78 19.32
CA ASP A 216 -6.51 23.82 18.30
C ASP A 216 -6.00 23.38 16.91
N PHE A 217 -5.02 22.46 16.84
CA PHE A 217 -4.56 21.87 15.58
C PHE A 217 -5.69 21.14 14.84
N TRP A 218 -6.55 20.44 15.58
CA TRP A 218 -7.68 19.69 15.03
C TRP A 218 -8.82 20.59 14.59
N VAL A 219 -9.12 21.63 15.36
CA VAL A 219 -10.15 22.63 15.04
C VAL A 219 -9.74 23.39 13.78
N LYS A 220 -8.54 23.98 13.75
CA LYS A 220 -8.01 24.70 12.58
C LYS A 220 -7.88 23.79 11.37
N GLY A 221 -7.42 22.55 11.58
CA GLY A 221 -7.34 21.52 10.54
C GLY A 221 -8.70 21.22 9.92
N THR A 222 -9.74 21.03 10.72
CA THR A 222 -11.11 20.77 10.26
C THR A 222 -11.65 21.94 9.45
N GLN A 223 -11.49 23.17 9.93
CA GLN A 223 -11.90 24.37 9.18
C GLN A 223 -11.17 24.51 7.84
N SER A 224 -9.88 24.17 7.79
CA SER A 224 -9.11 24.13 6.55
C SER A 224 -9.66 23.09 5.56
N ARG A 225 -10.01 21.88 6.03
CA ARG A 225 -10.59 20.83 5.17
C ARG A 225 -11.98 21.21 4.65
N LEU A 226 -12.80 21.87 5.46
CA LEU A 226 -14.12 22.38 5.04
C LEU A 226 -14.02 23.42 3.92
N LYS A 227 -13.10 24.40 4.04
CA LYS A 227 -12.84 25.38 2.98
C LYS A 227 -12.37 24.71 1.68
N LYS A 228 -11.51 23.69 1.80
CA LYS A 228 -11.06 22.92 0.64
C LYS A 228 -12.19 22.12 0.01
N GLN A 229 -13.06 21.48 0.79
CA GLN A 229 -14.25 20.81 0.26
C GLN A 229 -15.07 21.75 -0.64
N GLN A 230 -15.36 22.97 -0.17
CA GLN A 230 -16.09 23.97 -0.94
C GLN A 230 -15.33 24.36 -2.23
N TRP A 231 -14.01 24.54 -2.13
CA TRP A 231 -13.17 24.81 -3.31
C TRP A 231 -13.28 23.70 -4.35
N PHE A 232 -13.24 22.43 -3.94
CA PHE A 232 -13.37 21.29 -4.84
C PHE A 232 -14.77 21.21 -5.47
N GLU A 233 -15.82 21.47 -4.69
CA GLU A 233 -17.21 21.49 -5.19
C GLU A 233 -17.41 22.52 -6.31
N VAL A 234 -16.76 23.68 -6.21
CA VAL A 234 -16.79 24.71 -7.27
C VAL A 234 -15.92 24.30 -8.46
N ASN A 235 -14.67 23.91 -8.23
CA ASN A 235 -13.70 23.70 -9.30
C ASN A 235 -13.99 22.45 -10.13
N ILE A 236 -14.62 21.42 -9.57
CA ILE A 236 -15.00 20.25 -10.35
C ILE A 236 -16.06 20.57 -11.41
N ASN A 237 -16.98 21.50 -11.13
CA ASN A 237 -17.98 21.96 -12.11
C ASN A 237 -17.33 22.82 -13.19
N ILE A 238 -16.43 23.73 -12.82
CA ILE A 238 -15.66 24.54 -13.79
C ILE A 238 -14.87 23.63 -14.73
N LEU A 239 -14.23 22.58 -14.21
CA LEU A 239 -13.46 21.64 -15.03
C LEU A 239 -14.37 20.85 -15.97
N LYS A 240 -15.54 20.39 -15.51
CA LYS A 240 -16.50 19.70 -16.38
C LYS A 240 -16.93 20.59 -17.55
N ASP A 241 -17.26 21.86 -17.28
CA ASP A 241 -17.63 22.82 -18.33
C ASP A 241 -16.46 23.05 -19.30
N ARG A 242 -15.25 23.28 -18.77
CA ARG A 242 -14.04 23.50 -19.58
C ARG A 242 -13.70 22.29 -20.45
N MET A 243 -13.91 21.09 -19.93
CA MET A 243 -13.68 19.82 -20.63
C MET A 243 -14.86 19.41 -21.52
N ARG A 244 -15.96 20.18 -21.55
CA ARG A 244 -17.21 19.89 -22.27
C ARG A 244 -17.78 18.52 -21.91
N GLN A 245 -17.71 18.16 -20.64
CA GLN A 245 -18.20 16.91 -20.10
C GLN A 245 -19.62 17.04 -19.54
N ASN A 246 -20.32 15.92 -19.41
CA ASN A 246 -21.71 15.88 -18.98
C ASN A 246 -21.85 15.76 -17.44
N ASP A 247 -23.06 15.98 -16.93
CA ASP A 247 -23.36 15.82 -15.50
C ASP A 247 -23.67 14.36 -15.11
N THR A 248 -23.94 13.50 -16.09
CA THR A 248 -24.33 12.12 -15.87
C THR A 248 -23.15 11.24 -15.45
N ASP A 249 -21.97 11.52 -15.97
CA ASP A 249 -20.75 10.78 -15.68
C ASP A 249 -20.13 11.23 -14.35
N LEU A 250 -19.41 10.30 -13.73
CA LEU A 250 -18.66 10.57 -12.52
C LEU A 250 -17.31 11.16 -12.91
N HIS A 251 -17.01 12.34 -12.36
CA HIS A 251 -15.71 12.98 -12.52
C HIS A 251 -15.00 13.04 -11.17
N VAL A 252 -13.68 12.97 -11.23
CA VAL A 252 -12.82 12.92 -10.04
C VAL A 252 -11.73 13.97 -10.16
N LEU A 253 -11.67 14.89 -9.20
CA LEU A 253 -10.56 15.82 -9.05
C LEU A 253 -9.76 15.43 -7.82
N GLN A 254 -8.45 15.26 -7.98
CA GLN A 254 -7.53 14.96 -6.90
C GLN A 254 -6.45 16.03 -6.80
N TRP A 255 -5.98 16.29 -5.58
CA TRP A 255 -4.85 17.18 -5.30
C TRP A 255 -3.93 16.51 -4.30
N MET A 256 -2.65 16.37 -4.66
CA MET A 256 -1.59 15.92 -3.76
C MET A 256 -0.64 17.10 -3.53
N VAL A 257 -0.42 17.43 -2.26
CA VAL A 257 0.50 18.48 -1.85
C VAL A 257 1.35 18.02 -0.67
N GLY A 258 2.64 18.30 -0.68
CA GLY A 258 3.54 17.82 0.37
C GLY A 258 5.02 17.99 0.05
N CYS A 259 5.85 17.41 0.91
CA CYS A 259 7.31 17.53 0.85
C CYS A 259 7.97 16.19 1.20
N GLU A 260 9.17 16.04 0.67
CA GLU A 260 10.09 14.95 0.94
C GLU A 260 11.38 15.55 1.52
N GLY A 261 11.90 14.91 2.56
CA GLY A 261 13.11 15.31 3.26
C GLY A 261 14.08 14.15 3.40
N GLU A 262 15.36 14.41 3.17
CA GLU A 262 16.43 13.43 3.38
C GLU A 262 17.04 13.60 4.77
N MET A 263 17.10 12.49 5.52
CA MET A 263 17.82 12.43 6.78
C MET A 263 19.32 12.47 6.52
N GLN A 264 20.00 13.45 7.11
CA GLN A 264 21.44 13.61 7.03
C GLN A 264 22.15 12.84 8.16
N GLU A 265 23.46 12.64 8.03
CA GLU A 265 24.26 11.94 9.06
C GLU A 265 24.23 12.64 10.43
N ASP A 266 24.07 13.97 10.45
CA ASP A 266 23.95 14.77 11.67
C ASP A 266 22.56 14.69 12.33
N GLY A 267 21.65 13.89 11.78
CA GLY A 267 20.27 13.73 12.25
C GLY A 267 19.34 14.87 11.86
N THR A 268 19.79 15.81 11.01
CA THR A 268 18.93 16.87 10.46
C THR A 268 18.19 16.40 9.22
N MET A 269 16.94 16.87 9.05
CA MET A 269 16.15 16.57 7.87
C MET A 269 16.23 17.73 6.89
N LYS A 270 16.84 17.51 5.72
CA LYS A 270 16.97 18.53 4.67
C LYS A 270 15.91 18.35 3.60
N PHE A 271 15.40 19.46 3.10
CA PHE A 271 14.44 19.45 1.99
C PHE A 271 15.06 18.77 0.77
N HIS A 272 14.35 17.78 0.23
CA HIS A 272 14.72 17.08 -0.99
C HIS A 272 13.80 17.49 -2.15
N ARG A 273 12.48 17.44 -1.93
CA ARG A 273 11.50 17.66 -3.00
C ARG A 273 10.18 18.19 -2.46
N GLY A 274 9.55 19.08 -3.22
CA GLY A 274 8.19 19.55 -3.00
C GLY A 274 7.25 19.00 -4.08
N MET A 275 6.01 18.70 -3.69
CA MET A 275 4.95 18.25 -4.59
C MET A 275 3.71 19.13 -4.42
N ASP A 276 3.18 19.61 -5.54
CA ASP A 276 1.82 20.17 -5.63
C ASP A 276 1.27 19.77 -7.01
N ARG A 277 0.34 18.81 -7.02
CA ARG A 277 -0.14 18.17 -8.25
C ARG A 277 -1.64 17.96 -8.22
N TYR A 278 -2.28 18.31 -9.32
CA TYR A 278 -3.70 18.11 -9.58
C TYR A 278 -3.88 17.07 -10.66
N ASN A 279 -4.78 16.13 -10.41
CA ASN A 279 -5.15 15.07 -11.33
C ASN A 279 -6.66 15.11 -11.57
N TYR A 280 -7.07 14.91 -12.81
CA TYR A 280 -8.47 14.96 -13.21
C TYR A 280 -8.83 13.69 -14.00
N ASP A 281 -9.89 12.99 -13.58
CA ASP A 281 -10.33 11.70 -14.12
C ASP A 281 -9.19 10.66 -14.22
N GLY A 282 -8.29 10.71 -13.23
CA GLY A 282 -7.11 9.86 -13.13
C GLY A 282 -6.09 10.05 -14.24
N SER A 283 -5.97 11.26 -14.77
CA SER A 283 -4.86 11.73 -15.60
C SER A 283 -4.20 12.96 -14.97
N ASP A 284 -2.91 13.15 -15.18
CA ASP A 284 -2.20 14.35 -14.74
C ASP A 284 -2.82 15.59 -15.40
N PHE A 285 -3.16 16.61 -14.58
CA PHE A 285 -3.85 17.80 -15.06
C PHE A 285 -2.99 19.06 -14.94
N LEU A 286 -2.42 19.32 -13.76
CA LEU A 286 -1.62 20.52 -13.50
C LEU A 286 -0.64 20.24 -12.36
N SER A 287 0.61 20.70 -12.45
CA SER A 287 1.59 20.51 -11.38
C SER A 287 2.50 21.71 -11.18
N PHE A 288 3.00 21.91 -9.96
CA PHE A 288 3.94 22.98 -9.66
C PHE A 288 5.39 22.49 -9.80
N ASN A 289 6.17 23.19 -10.61
CA ASN A 289 7.62 23.03 -10.65
C ASN A 289 8.24 23.87 -9.53
N ASN A 290 8.50 23.23 -8.39
CA ASN A 290 9.02 23.90 -7.19
C ASN A 290 10.34 24.67 -7.44
N PHE A 291 11.25 24.10 -8.24
CA PHE A 291 12.54 24.73 -8.51
C PHE A 291 12.38 26.06 -9.27
N ARG A 292 11.55 26.05 -10.31
CA ARG A 292 11.30 27.21 -11.18
C ARG A 292 10.20 28.14 -10.68
N SER A 293 9.47 27.76 -9.64
CA SER A 293 8.29 28.49 -9.12
C SER A 293 7.21 28.75 -10.18
N VAL A 294 6.99 27.80 -11.09
CA VAL A 294 5.99 27.92 -12.18
C VAL A 294 5.17 26.66 -12.30
N TRP A 295 3.98 26.77 -12.88
CA TRP A 295 3.10 25.64 -13.14
C TRP A 295 3.43 24.92 -14.44
N VAL A 296 3.07 23.65 -14.53
CA VAL A 296 3.25 22.78 -15.70
C VAL A 296 1.90 22.19 -16.04
N ALA A 297 1.42 22.48 -17.25
CA ALA A 297 0.14 22.01 -17.77
C ALA A 297 0.40 20.92 -18.83
N PRO A 298 0.27 19.63 -18.48
CA PRO A 298 0.40 18.52 -19.44
C PRO A 298 -0.74 18.47 -20.47
N VAL A 299 -1.88 19.11 -20.19
CA VAL A 299 -3.07 19.12 -21.06
C VAL A 299 -3.52 20.54 -21.38
N THR A 300 -4.06 20.75 -22.59
CA THR A 300 -4.50 22.08 -23.06
C THR A 300 -5.55 22.72 -22.15
N ALA A 301 -6.44 21.91 -21.56
CA ALA A 301 -7.45 22.41 -20.63
C ALA A 301 -6.88 22.99 -19.32
N ALA A 302 -5.62 22.71 -19.00
CA ALA A 302 -4.94 23.27 -17.84
C ALA A 302 -4.14 24.54 -18.17
N GLU A 303 -3.94 24.87 -19.44
CA GLU A 303 -3.14 26.04 -19.87
C GLU A 303 -3.72 27.37 -19.39
N GLU A 304 -5.04 27.51 -19.38
CA GLU A 304 -5.72 28.69 -18.86
C GLU A 304 -5.40 28.90 -17.37
N THR A 305 -5.53 27.84 -16.56
CA THR A 305 -5.18 27.88 -15.14
C THR A 305 -3.70 28.16 -14.94
N LYS A 306 -2.82 27.51 -15.71
CA LYS A 306 -1.37 27.75 -15.68
C LYS A 306 -1.05 29.22 -15.92
N ARG A 307 -1.56 29.84 -17.00
CA ARG A 307 -1.32 31.26 -17.29
C ARG A 307 -1.78 32.18 -16.17
N LYS A 308 -2.96 31.89 -15.60
CA LYS A 308 -3.50 32.67 -14.48
C LYS A 308 -2.61 32.59 -13.24
N TRP A 309 -2.15 31.39 -12.88
CA TRP A 309 -1.37 31.16 -11.65
C TRP A 309 0.11 31.51 -11.82
N ASP A 310 0.69 31.34 -13.00
CA ASP A 310 2.06 31.80 -13.29
C ASP A 310 2.20 33.32 -13.16
N ASN A 311 1.15 34.07 -13.51
CA ASN A 311 1.10 35.52 -13.36
C ASN A 311 0.91 35.96 -11.90
N ASP A 312 0.58 35.06 -10.98
CA ASP A 312 0.42 35.34 -9.55
C ASP A 312 1.70 34.94 -8.80
N THR A 313 2.68 35.85 -8.79
CA THR A 313 3.98 35.60 -8.15
C THR A 313 3.85 35.40 -6.64
N ASP A 314 2.91 36.09 -5.99
CA ASP A 314 2.67 35.96 -4.55
C ASP A 314 2.12 34.57 -4.18
N LEU A 315 1.20 34.03 -4.98
CA LEU A 315 0.71 32.67 -4.83
C LEU A 315 1.86 31.66 -4.97
N ASN A 316 2.66 31.78 -6.03
CA ASN A 316 3.74 30.82 -6.31
C ASN A 316 4.82 30.85 -5.21
N ASN A 317 5.16 32.03 -4.70
CA ASN A 317 6.08 32.18 -3.57
C ASN A 317 5.51 31.59 -2.27
N LYS A 318 4.20 31.74 -2.01
CA LYS A 318 3.54 31.12 -0.85
C LYS A 318 3.55 29.59 -0.95
N ILE A 319 3.27 29.03 -2.13
CA ILE A 319 3.30 27.58 -2.35
C ILE A 319 4.71 27.05 -2.12
N LYS A 320 5.72 27.66 -2.76
CA LYS A 320 7.11 27.28 -2.56
C LYS A 320 7.53 27.38 -1.09
N GLY A 321 7.18 28.48 -0.43
CA GLY A 321 7.45 28.69 0.99
C GLY A 321 6.81 27.62 1.88
N TYR A 322 5.58 27.22 1.58
CA TYR A 322 4.90 26.11 2.26
C TYR A 322 5.63 24.78 2.06
N LEU A 323 5.98 24.43 0.81
CA LEU A 323 6.61 23.15 0.46
C LEU A 323 8.01 23.02 1.07
N GLU A 324 8.82 24.07 0.99
CA GLU A 324 10.23 24.05 1.43
C GLU A 324 10.38 24.25 2.94
N ASN A 325 9.46 24.96 3.59
CA ASN A 325 9.60 25.33 5.01
C ASN A 325 8.51 24.74 5.90
N GLU A 326 7.25 25.18 5.74
CA GLU A 326 6.17 24.78 6.67
C GLU A 326 5.94 23.27 6.65
N CYS A 327 5.90 22.66 5.46
CA CYS A 327 5.76 21.23 5.30
C CYS A 327 6.95 20.49 5.94
N MET A 328 8.19 20.95 5.74
CA MET A 328 9.38 20.34 6.34
C MET A 328 9.38 20.43 7.87
N GLN A 329 8.91 21.55 8.43
CA GLN A 329 8.73 21.70 9.89
C GLN A 329 7.74 20.67 10.43
N TRP A 330 6.60 20.50 9.75
CA TRP A 330 5.60 19.49 10.13
C TRP A 330 6.11 18.06 9.92
N LEU A 331 6.79 17.79 8.82
CA LEU A 331 7.41 16.49 8.53
C LEU A 331 8.37 16.11 9.64
N ASN A 332 9.31 17.00 10.00
CA ASN A 332 10.27 16.75 11.08
C ASN A 332 9.56 16.53 12.43
N LYS A 333 8.55 17.36 12.76
CA LYS A 333 7.78 17.23 13.99
C LYS A 333 7.03 15.89 14.07
N PHE A 334 6.28 15.53 13.02
CA PHE A 334 5.51 14.29 12.97
C PHE A 334 6.41 13.05 12.93
N TRP A 335 7.49 13.11 12.16
CA TRP A 335 8.50 12.07 12.14
C TRP A 335 9.10 11.84 13.53
N SER A 336 9.45 12.90 14.26
CA SER A 336 9.99 12.75 15.63
C SER A 336 8.99 12.10 16.59
N TYR A 337 7.70 12.42 16.47
CA TYR A 337 6.66 11.79 17.29
C TYR A 337 6.43 10.32 16.92
N GLY A 338 6.43 10.00 15.63
CA GLY A 338 6.34 8.63 15.14
C GLY A 338 7.56 7.80 15.54
N MET A 339 8.77 8.34 15.42
CA MET A 339 10.00 7.65 15.79
C MET A 339 10.09 7.41 17.29
N ASN A 340 9.72 8.39 18.12
CA ASN A 340 9.63 8.17 19.57
C ASN A 340 8.63 7.07 19.92
N GLN A 341 7.54 6.94 19.17
CA GLN A 341 6.58 5.84 19.34
C GLN A 341 7.21 4.47 19.02
N LEU A 342 8.04 4.40 17.96
CA LEU A 342 8.75 3.18 17.56
C LEU A 342 9.87 2.82 18.54
N ASN A 343 10.58 3.81 19.09
CA ASN A 343 11.63 3.56 20.10
C ASN A 343 11.05 3.02 21.42
N THR A 344 9.80 3.32 21.74
CA THR A 344 9.06 2.74 22.87
C THR A 344 8.22 1.53 22.47
N ALA A 345 8.42 0.96 21.27
CA ALA A 345 7.61 -0.15 20.79
C ALA A 345 7.77 -1.36 21.70
N SER A 346 6.66 -1.87 22.22
CA SER A 346 6.66 -3.11 22.97
C SER A 346 6.53 -4.29 21.98
N PRO A 347 7.40 -5.30 22.07
CA PRO A 347 7.31 -6.48 21.21
C PRO A 347 6.10 -7.34 21.56
N PRO A 348 5.48 -8.04 20.59
CA PRO A 348 4.41 -8.99 20.89
C PRO A 348 4.94 -10.19 21.66
N GLU A 349 4.20 -10.62 22.67
CA GLU A 349 4.22 -11.99 23.15
C GLU A 349 3.32 -12.85 22.27
N VAL A 350 3.85 -13.96 21.75
CA VAL A 350 3.14 -14.81 20.79
C VAL A 350 2.91 -16.19 21.37
N TYR A 351 1.65 -16.62 21.35
CA TYR A 351 1.20 -17.91 21.83
C TYR A 351 0.48 -18.66 20.71
N VAL A 352 0.80 -19.95 20.58
CA VAL A 352 0.06 -20.87 19.73
C VAL A 352 -0.65 -21.89 20.61
N LEU A 353 -1.97 -21.88 20.56
CA LEU A 353 -2.86 -22.61 21.46
C LEU A 353 -3.74 -23.56 20.66
N THR A 354 -3.95 -24.76 21.17
CA THR A 354 -4.92 -25.72 20.61
C THR A 354 -5.99 -26.01 21.65
N ARG A 355 -7.27 -25.97 21.24
CA ARG A 355 -8.41 -26.34 22.10
C ARG A 355 -9.32 -27.31 21.38
N ASP A 356 -9.91 -28.25 22.11
CA ASP A 356 -10.94 -29.12 21.57
C ASP A 356 -12.17 -28.30 21.15
N THR A 357 -12.84 -28.75 20.09
CA THR A 357 -14.11 -28.18 19.64
C THR A 357 -15.28 -29.05 20.10
N ASN A 358 -16.51 -28.62 19.82
CA ASN A 358 -17.70 -29.44 20.05
C ASN A 358 -17.77 -30.67 19.12
N ILE A 359 -16.88 -30.76 18.14
CA ILE A 359 -16.75 -31.88 17.22
C ILE A 359 -15.48 -32.63 17.61
N GLU A 360 -15.61 -33.88 18.07
CA GLU A 360 -14.50 -34.69 18.61
C GLU A 360 -13.35 -34.90 17.60
N SER A 361 -13.67 -34.92 16.29
CA SER A 361 -12.66 -35.05 15.24
C SER A 361 -11.87 -33.76 14.97
N ASN A 362 -12.23 -32.64 15.58
CA ASN A 362 -11.73 -31.31 15.24
C ASN A 362 -11.12 -30.61 16.45
N ILE A 363 -10.03 -29.89 16.19
CA ILE A 363 -9.37 -29.00 17.14
C ILE A 363 -9.33 -27.59 16.58
N ARG A 364 -9.41 -26.59 17.46
CA ARG A 364 -9.27 -25.18 17.10
C ARG A 364 -7.84 -24.74 17.42
N LEU A 365 -7.08 -24.49 16.36
CA LEU A 365 -5.76 -23.87 16.44
C LEU A 365 -5.93 -22.36 16.53
N THR A 366 -5.25 -21.72 17.47
CA THR A 366 -5.30 -20.29 17.72
C THR A 366 -3.90 -19.73 17.83
N CYS A 367 -3.58 -18.72 17.01
CA CYS A 367 -2.42 -17.87 17.24
C CYS A 367 -2.85 -16.56 17.89
N LEU A 368 -2.22 -16.22 19.01
CA LEU A 368 -2.45 -15.00 19.77
C LEU A 368 -1.14 -14.21 19.84
N ALA A 369 -1.17 -12.97 19.38
CA ALA A 369 -0.15 -11.97 19.71
C ALA A 369 -0.77 -10.98 20.70
N THR A 370 -0.06 -10.62 21.77
CA THR A 370 -0.51 -9.64 22.78
C THR A 370 0.67 -8.83 23.33
N GLY A 371 0.40 -7.72 24.01
CA GLY A 371 1.44 -6.90 24.63
C GLY A 371 2.21 -6.03 23.64
N PHE A 372 1.81 -5.98 22.37
CA PHE A 372 2.54 -5.23 21.35
C PHE A 372 2.02 -3.81 21.18
N TYR A 373 2.93 -2.91 20.85
CA TYR A 373 2.64 -1.53 20.52
C TYR A 373 3.69 -1.01 19.55
N PRO A 374 3.35 -0.23 18.51
CA PRO A 374 2.02 0.21 18.07
C PRO A 374 1.14 -0.92 17.49
N GLN A 375 -0.11 -0.61 17.10
CA GLN A 375 -1.11 -1.60 16.67
C GLN A 375 -0.79 -2.34 15.35
N ASP A 376 0.17 -1.84 14.56
CA ASP A 376 0.46 -2.36 13.22
C ASP A 376 1.25 -3.68 13.32
N ILE A 377 0.53 -4.80 13.13
CA ILE A 377 1.09 -6.15 13.20
C ILE A 377 0.61 -7.00 12.02
N ILE A 378 1.53 -7.76 11.44
CA ILE A 378 1.24 -8.77 10.43
C ILE A 378 1.23 -10.13 11.13
N MET A 379 0.15 -10.89 10.95
CA MET A 379 0.01 -12.22 11.53
C MET A 379 -0.66 -13.16 10.53
N TRP A 380 -0.09 -14.36 10.41
CA TRP A 380 -0.54 -15.41 9.51
C TRP A 380 -0.55 -16.76 10.22
N ILE A 381 -1.52 -17.61 9.88
CA ILE A 381 -1.42 -19.05 10.08
C ILE A 381 -1.11 -19.67 8.71
N LYS A 382 -0.06 -20.48 8.65
CA LYS A 382 0.34 -21.24 7.47
C LYS A 382 0.09 -22.72 7.68
N ARG A 383 -0.37 -23.41 6.65
CA ARG A 383 -0.44 -24.88 6.55
C ARG A 383 0.54 -25.33 5.48
N ASP A 384 1.57 -26.07 5.85
CA ASP A 384 2.68 -26.50 4.98
C ASP A 384 3.29 -25.35 4.16
N GLY A 385 3.40 -24.17 4.78
CA GLY A 385 3.94 -22.96 4.15
C GLY A 385 2.92 -22.13 3.36
N ARG A 386 1.71 -22.66 3.08
CA ARG A 386 0.63 -21.90 2.44
C ARG A 386 -0.12 -21.06 3.48
N LYS A 387 -0.24 -19.74 3.24
CA LYS A 387 -1.06 -18.85 4.08
C LYS A 387 -2.53 -19.26 4.03
N LEU A 388 -3.17 -19.31 5.19
CA LEU A 388 -4.60 -19.55 5.31
C LEU A 388 -5.37 -18.24 5.21
N TYR A 389 -6.55 -18.31 4.62
CA TYR A 389 -7.48 -17.19 4.46
C TYR A 389 -8.87 -17.56 4.99
N ARG A 390 -9.82 -16.63 4.88
CA ARG A 390 -11.18 -16.82 5.40
C ARG A 390 -11.88 -18.03 4.76
N GLU A 391 -11.58 -18.33 3.50
CA GLU A 391 -12.08 -19.50 2.77
C GLU A 391 -11.60 -20.82 3.38
N ASP A 392 -10.42 -20.81 4.01
CA ASP A 392 -9.89 -21.94 4.76
C ASP A 392 -10.48 -22.08 6.17
N GLY A 393 -11.49 -21.27 6.52
CA GLY A 393 -12.08 -21.22 7.85
C GLY A 393 -11.30 -20.38 8.86
N LEU A 394 -10.37 -19.52 8.40
CA LEU A 394 -9.64 -18.61 9.29
C LEU A 394 -10.57 -17.51 9.84
N GLU A 395 -10.66 -17.45 11.16
CA GLU A 395 -11.34 -16.41 11.94
C GLU A 395 -10.31 -15.49 12.58
N SER A 396 -10.36 -14.19 12.29
CA SER A 396 -9.51 -13.18 12.94
C SER A 396 -10.33 -12.27 13.84
N SER A 397 -9.81 -11.96 15.03
CA SER A 397 -10.39 -10.98 15.94
C SER A 397 -10.22 -9.53 15.48
N GLY A 398 -9.31 -9.30 14.51
CA GLY A 398 -8.68 -8.00 14.29
C GLY A 398 -7.79 -7.59 15.47
N VAL A 399 -7.09 -6.47 15.34
CA VAL A 399 -6.33 -5.87 16.44
C VAL A 399 -7.31 -5.22 17.43
N ARG A 400 -7.09 -5.45 18.72
CA ARG A 400 -7.90 -4.95 19.84
C ARG A 400 -7.00 -4.35 20.91
N PRO A 401 -7.42 -3.29 21.61
CA PRO A 401 -6.65 -2.72 22.71
C PRO A 401 -6.70 -3.63 23.96
N ASN A 402 -5.63 -3.56 24.77
CA ASN A 402 -5.54 -4.07 26.13
C ASN A 402 -5.78 -2.93 27.15
N GLU A 403 -5.80 -3.24 28.44
CA GLU A 403 -5.97 -2.25 29.53
C GLU A 403 -4.67 -1.47 29.86
N ASP A 404 -3.53 -1.92 29.33
CA ASP A 404 -2.19 -1.39 29.56
C ASP A 404 -1.63 -0.60 28.36
N ASP A 405 -2.52 -0.03 27.54
CA ASP A 405 -2.22 0.71 26.31
C ASP A 405 -1.51 -0.09 25.21
N THR A 406 -1.33 -1.41 25.38
CA THR A 406 -0.85 -2.32 24.33
C THR A 406 -2.01 -2.91 23.51
N PHE A 407 -1.68 -3.71 22.51
CA PHE A 407 -2.64 -4.36 21.63
C PHE A 407 -2.53 -5.87 21.66
N GLN A 408 -3.63 -6.52 21.27
CA GLN A 408 -3.71 -7.95 21.05
C GLN A 408 -4.43 -8.28 19.73
N ARG A 409 -4.09 -9.41 19.14
CA ARG A 409 -4.78 -9.99 17.98
C ARG A 409 -4.78 -11.50 18.09
N ARG A 410 -5.93 -12.10 17.75
CA ARG A 410 -6.12 -13.54 17.71
C ARG A 410 -6.60 -13.97 16.34
N ASP A 411 -5.90 -14.91 15.72
CA ASP A 411 -6.35 -15.60 14.51
C ASP A 411 -6.53 -17.08 14.84
N SER A 412 -7.58 -17.72 14.32
CA SER A 412 -7.96 -19.08 14.68
C SER A 412 -8.50 -19.84 13.48
N VAL A 413 -8.21 -21.13 13.40
CA VAL A 413 -8.74 -22.03 12.36
C VAL A 413 -9.10 -23.36 12.99
N GLU A 414 -10.21 -23.93 12.53
CA GLU A 414 -10.63 -25.28 12.92
C GLU A 414 -10.03 -26.29 11.95
N ILE A 415 -9.34 -27.31 12.50
CA ILE A 415 -8.62 -28.31 11.73
C ILE A 415 -8.98 -29.71 12.22
N LEU A 416 -8.84 -30.70 11.36
CA LEU A 416 -9.03 -32.10 11.73
C LEU A 416 -7.90 -32.54 12.66
N ARG A 417 -8.22 -33.22 13.75
CA ARG A 417 -7.24 -33.78 14.70
C ARG A 417 -6.28 -34.78 14.04
N LYS A 418 -6.71 -35.42 12.95
CA LYS A 418 -5.90 -36.36 12.14
C LYS A 418 -5.06 -35.67 11.06
N ASP A 419 -5.15 -34.35 10.95
CA ASP A 419 -4.40 -33.60 9.95
C ASP A 419 -2.90 -33.60 10.30
N LYS A 420 -2.09 -34.15 9.40
CA LYS A 420 -0.63 -34.26 9.56
C LYS A 420 0.12 -33.06 8.99
N SER A 421 -0.60 -32.06 8.49
CA SER A 421 0.01 -30.85 7.93
C SER A 421 0.74 -30.06 9.00
N ARG A 422 1.82 -29.39 8.62
CA ARG A 422 2.58 -28.52 9.52
C ARG A 422 1.92 -27.15 9.62
N TYR A 423 1.43 -26.80 10.80
CA TYR A 423 0.86 -25.48 11.06
C TYR A 423 1.86 -24.55 11.72
N THR A 424 2.03 -23.35 11.15
CA THR A 424 2.97 -22.34 11.63
C THR A 424 2.24 -21.01 11.80
N CYS A 425 2.38 -20.39 12.97
CA CYS A 425 2.02 -18.99 13.15
C CYS A 425 3.22 -18.09 12.86
N GLU A 426 3.09 -17.19 11.90
CA GLU A 426 4.06 -16.14 11.64
C GLU A 426 3.54 -14.80 12.15
N VAL A 427 4.37 -14.09 12.90
CA VAL A 427 4.09 -12.76 13.43
C VAL A 427 5.23 -11.82 13.07
N ILE A 428 4.91 -10.71 12.44
CA ILE A 428 5.85 -9.65 12.09
C ILE A 428 5.34 -8.37 12.73
N HIS A 429 6.16 -7.81 13.61
CA HIS A 429 5.92 -6.52 14.22
C HIS A 429 7.14 -5.63 13.93
N GLU A 430 7.05 -4.88 12.83
CA GLU A 430 8.17 -4.08 12.30
C GLU A 430 8.67 -3.07 13.31
N ALA A 431 7.76 -2.46 14.07
CA ALA A 431 8.09 -1.41 15.01
C ALA A 431 9.05 -1.86 16.12
N SER A 432 8.90 -3.10 16.62
CA SER A 432 9.82 -3.69 17.59
C SER A 432 10.88 -4.59 16.93
N SER A 433 11.01 -4.56 15.59
CA SER A 433 11.89 -5.44 14.82
C SER A 433 11.72 -6.93 15.13
N VAL A 434 10.49 -7.36 15.46
CA VAL A 434 10.20 -8.74 15.85
C VAL A 434 9.67 -9.54 14.66
N TYR A 435 10.27 -10.71 14.48
CA TYR A 435 9.80 -11.76 13.58
C TYR A 435 9.73 -13.09 14.34
N TYR A 436 8.52 -13.60 14.55
CA TYR A 436 8.29 -14.93 15.11
C TYR A 436 7.73 -15.88 14.06
N SER A 437 8.19 -17.13 14.10
CA SER A 437 7.67 -18.23 13.30
C SER A 437 7.52 -19.46 14.20
N ILE A 438 6.37 -19.59 14.85
CA ILE A 438 6.11 -20.63 15.84
C ILE A 438 5.33 -21.76 15.16
N THR A 439 5.94 -22.95 15.08
CA THR A 439 5.30 -24.14 14.53
C THR A 439 4.68 -24.95 15.65
N THR A 440 3.44 -25.39 15.47
CA THR A 440 2.82 -26.28 16.46
C THR A 440 3.54 -27.62 16.52
N PRO A 441 3.73 -28.21 17.70
CA PRO A 441 4.05 -29.62 17.79
C PRO A 441 2.96 -30.40 17.05
N VAL A 442 3.35 -31.37 16.23
CA VAL A 442 2.43 -32.32 15.63
C VAL A 442 1.72 -33.03 16.79
N LEU A 443 0.39 -32.90 16.88
CA LEU A 443 -0.45 -33.53 17.90
C LEU A 443 -0.64 -35.03 17.64
#